data_AF-A0A2G2NRI1-F1
#
_entry.id   AF-A0A2G2NRI1-F1
#
_cell.length_a   1.000
_cell.length_b   1.000
_cell.length_c   1.000
_cell.angle_alpha   90.00
_cell.angle_beta   90.00
_cell.angle_gamma   90.00
#
_symmetry.space_group_name_H-M   'P 1'
#
loop_
_entity.id
_entity.type
_entity.pdbx_description
1 polymer ?
#
loop_
_entity_poly.entity_id
_entity_poly.type
_entity_poly.pdbx_seq_one_letter_code
_entity_poly.pdbx_strand_id
1 'polypeptide(L)'
;QSYNGPGSVKEVQAVTGSDEIIDWNKPGYRVTFTDDIHTRVYVDAASGEVVNHRNNNWWLSDWMFRLHFMDYSGERDFNSLLNIIAATIALWFSLSGLILLGRSLKHRQLF
;
A
#
# COMPACT_ATOMS: atom_id res chain seq x y z
N GLN A 1 -8.33 -15.02 15.83
CA GLN A 1 -8.90 -13.70 16.22
C GLN A 1 -8.20 -12.63 15.37
N SER A 2 -8.95 -11.73 14.75
CA SER A 2 -8.42 -10.75 13.77
C SER A 2 -7.99 -9.42 14.40
N TYR A 3 -8.64 -9.01 15.48
CA TYR A 3 -8.32 -7.81 16.27
C TYR A 3 -7.79 -8.23 17.65
N ASN A 4 -6.67 -7.64 18.08
CA ASN A 4 -6.03 -7.88 19.38
C ASN A 4 -5.81 -6.57 20.17
N GLY A 5 -6.54 -5.50 19.82
CA GLY A 5 -6.41 -4.21 20.52
C GLY A 5 -7.16 -4.20 21.85
N PRO A 6 -6.91 -3.17 22.70
CA PRO A 6 -7.49 -3.08 24.04
C PRO A 6 -8.96 -2.61 24.03
N GLY A 7 -9.49 -2.15 22.89
CA GLY A 7 -10.84 -1.61 22.77
C GLY A 7 -11.92 -2.68 22.76
N SER A 8 -13.09 -2.36 23.33
CA SER A 8 -14.31 -3.18 23.20
C SER A 8 -15.15 -2.72 22.02
N VAL A 9 -16.12 -3.53 21.58
CA VAL A 9 -17.04 -3.13 20.51
C VAL A 9 -17.90 -1.95 20.97
N LYS A 10 -17.78 -0.82 20.26
CA LYS A 10 -18.59 0.39 20.48
C LYS A 10 -19.92 0.30 19.77
N GLU A 11 -19.88 -0.10 18.50
CA GLU A 11 -21.02 -0.03 17.58
C GLU A 11 -20.82 -1.03 16.44
N VAL A 12 -21.92 -1.62 15.98
CA VAL A 12 -21.98 -2.42 14.76
C VAL A 12 -23.03 -1.83 13.85
N GLN A 13 -22.63 -1.45 12.63
CA GLN A 13 -23.53 -0.86 11.65
C GLN A 13 -23.50 -1.68 10.34
N ALA A 14 -24.68 -1.98 9.80
CA ALA A 14 -24.78 -2.53 8.46
C ALA A 14 -24.40 -1.45 7.42
N VAL A 15 -23.50 -1.80 6.51
CA VAL A 15 -22.99 -0.89 5.47
C VAL A 15 -23.01 -1.60 4.11
N THR A 16 -23.10 -0.83 3.03
CA THR A 16 -22.93 -1.34 1.67
C THR A 16 -21.69 -0.68 1.09
N GLY A 17 -20.58 -1.40 1.11
CA GLY A 17 -19.26 -0.85 0.79
C GLY A 17 -18.74 0.18 1.81
N SER A 18 -17.59 0.78 1.49
CA SER A 18 -17.02 1.89 2.25
C SER A 18 -15.99 2.65 1.43
N ASP A 19 -16.00 3.99 1.53
CA ASP A 19 -14.95 4.84 0.93
C ASP A 19 -13.55 4.60 1.51
N GLU A 20 -13.45 3.94 2.68
CA GLU A 20 -12.16 3.58 3.28
C GLU A 20 -11.56 2.30 2.66
N ILE A 21 -12.31 1.53 1.87
CA ILE A 21 -11.83 0.27 1.28
C ILE A 21 -11.97 0.34 -0.23
N ILE A 22 -10.82 0.21 -0.91
CA ILE A 22 -10.76 0.17 -2.37
C ILE A 22 -11.40 -1.14 -2.86
N ASP A 23 -12.22 -1.05 -3.91
CA ASP A 23 -12.88 -2.16 -4.58
C ASP A 23 -13.83 -3.03 -3.72
N TRP A 24 -14.32 -2.48 -2.62
CA TRP A 24 -15.33 -3.16 -1.80
C TRP A 24 -16.68 -2.43 -1.82
N ASN A 25 -17.60 -2.94 -2.65
CA ASN A 25 -18.96 -2.41 -2.85
C ASN A 25 -20.06 -3.42 -2.46
N LYS A 26 -19.78 -4.32 -1.51
CA LYS A 26 -20.70 -5.38 -1.10
C LYS A 26 -21.37 -5.05 0.24
N PRO A 27 -22.55 -5.61 0.54
CA PRO A 27 -23.15 -5.54 1.87
C PRO A 27 -22.23 -6.16 2.93
N GLY A 28 -22.09 -5.48 4.06
CA GLY A 28 -21.23 -5.90 5.15
C GLY A 28 -21.60 -5.23 6.46
N TYR A 29 -20.76 -5.45 7.46
CA TYR A 29 -20.86 -4.84 8.77
C TYR A 29 -19.59 -4.07 9.08
N ARG A 30 -19.75 -2.84 9.57
CA ARG A 30 -18.68 -2.03 10.15
C ARG A 30 -18.77 -2.13 11.66
N VAL A 31 -17.73 -2.70 12.27
CA VAL A 31 -17.57 -2.82 13.72
C VAL A 31 -16.59 -1.75 14.19
N THR A 32 -17.06 -0.79 14.97
CA THR A 32 -16.24 0.28 15.55
C THR A 32 -15.82 -0.11 16.97
N PHE A 33 -14.55 0.07 17.31
CA PHE A 33 -13.99 -0.24 18.62
C PHE A 33 -13.76 1.02 19.47
N THR A 34 -13.82 0.86 20.78
CA THR A 34 -13.51 1.91 21.78
C THR A 34 -12.01 1.93 22.12
N ASP A 35 -11.15 2.12 21.11
CA ASP A 35 -9.71 2.33 21.31
C ASP A 35 -9.29 3.75 20.90
N ASP A 36 -8.08 4.16 21.31
CA ASP A 36 -7.60 5.53 21.10
C ASP A 36 -7.50 5.89 19.61
N ILE A 37 -7.24 4.90 18.76
CA ILE A 37 -7.09 5.06 17.31
C ILE A 37 -8.41 4.92 16.53
N HIS A 38 -9.52 4.62 17.23
CA HIS A 38 -10.85 4.42 16.67
C HIS A 38 -10.87 3.37 15.55
N THR A 39 -10.40 2.16 15.87
CA THR A 39 -10.35 1.03 14.93
C THR A 39 -11.75 0.69 14.43
N ARG A 40 -11.84 0.49 13.13
CA ARG A 40 -13.03 0.08 12.38
C ARG A 40 -12.68 -1.18 11.62
N VAL A 41 -13.47 -2.22 11.82
CA VAL A 41 -13.28 -3.53 11.19
C VAL A 41 -14.45 -3.77 10.27
N TYR A 42 -14.16 -4.11 9.03
CA TYR A 42 -15.17 -4.36 8.01
C TYR A 42 -15.27 -5.87 7.78
N VAL A 43 -16.49 -6.39 7.84
CA VAL A 43 -16.79 -7.81 7.68
C VAL A 43 -17.80 -7.97 6.55
N ASP A 44 -17.52 -8.88 5.62
CA ASP A 44 -18.43 -9.18 4.51
C ASP A 44 -19.64 -9.95 5.04
N ALA A 45 -20.85 -9.55 4.64
CA ALA A 45 -22.07 -10.17 5.14
C ALA A 45 -22.33 -11.56 4.55
N ALA A 46 -21.80 -11.86 3.36
CA ALA A 46 -22.03 -13.13 2.67
C ALA A 46 -21.03 -14.21 3.11
N SER A 47 -19.74 -13.87 3.25
CA SER A 47 -18.71 -14.83 3.67
C SER A 47 -18.44 -14.85 5.17
N GLY A 48 -18.77 -13.77 5.89
CA GLY A 48 -18.35 -13.57 7.28
C GLY A 48 -16.85 -13.30 7.44
N GLU A 49 -16.14 -13.08 6.33
CA GLU A 49 -14.70 -12.80 6.32
C GLU A 49 -14.42 -11.33 6.68
N VAL A 50 -13.30 -11.10 7.36
CA VAL A 50 -12.81 -9.76 7.62
C VAL A 50 -12.19 -9.20 6.35
N VAL A 51 -12.82 -8.17 5.80
CA VAL A 51 -12.39 -7.50 4.56
C VAL A 51 -11.16 -6.63 4.81
N ASN A 52 -11.21 -5.78 5.84
CA ASN A 52 -10.09 -4.91 6.18
C ASN A 52 -10.21 -4.33 7.59
N HIS A 53 -9.09 -3.80 8.09
CA HIS A 53 -9.02 -3.02 9.32
C HIS A 53 -8.59 -1.59 9.00
N ARG A 54 -9.36 -0.61 9.46
CA ARG A 54 -9.06 0.83 9.32
C ARG A 54 -9.07 1.50 10.69
N ASN A 55 -8.43 2.65 10.80
CA ASN A 55 -8.35 3.46 12.02
C ASN A 55 -8.32 4.94 11.61
N ASN A 56 -8.25 5.92 12.52
CA ASN A 56 -8.27 7.34 12.11
C ASN A 56 -7.09 7.79 11.24
N ASN A 57 -5.93 7.14 11.36
CA ASN A 57 -4.70 7.52 10.67
C ASN A 57 -4.47 6.72 9.38
N TRP A 58 -5.47 5.96 8.93
CA TRP A 58 -5.38 5.10 7.75
C TRP A 58 -4.94 5.84 6.48
N TRP A 59 -5.43 7.07 6.28
CA TRP A 59 -5.17 7.88 5.10
C TRP A 59 -3.68 8.20 4.93
N LEU A 60 -2.95 8.39 6.05
CA LEU A 60 -1.51 8.67 6.03
C LEU A 60 -0.73 7.43 5.60
N SER A 61 -1.13 6.27 6.13
CA SER A 61 -0.54 4.99 5.71
C SER A 61 -0.78 4.75 4.21
N ASP A 62 -2.01 4.93 3.74
CA ASP A 62 -2.36 4.76 2.32
C ASP A 62 -1.56 5.74 1.44
N TRP A 63 -1.39 6.99 1.87
CA TRP A 63 -0.58 7.97 1.14
C TRP A 63 0.90 7.60 1.09
N MET A 64 1.48 7.17 2.22
CA MET A 64 2.87 6.70 2.28
C MET A 64 3.09 5.47 1.39
N PHE A 65 2.13 4.54 1.34
CA PHE A 65 2.22 3.38 0.46
C PHE A 65 2.13 3.75 -1.02
N ARG A 66 1.25 4.68 -1.40
CA ARG A 66 1.18 5.20 -2.78
C ARG A 66 2.50 5.81 -3.22
N LEU A 67 3.14 6.58 -2.34
CA LEU A 67 4.46 7.15 -2.59
C LEU A 67 5.55 6.07 -2.68
N HIS A 68 5.56 5.13 -1.73
CA HIS A 68 6.58 4.08 -1.64
C HIS A 68 6.56 3.13 -2.83
N PHE A 69 5.37 2.65 -3.20
CA PHE A 69 5.19 1.76 -4.35
C PHE A 69 5.07 2.52 -5.67
N MET A 70 5.05 3.85 -5.65
CA MET A 70 4.73 4.70 -6.81
C MET A 70 3.51 4.17 -7.58
N ASP A 71 2.54 3.66 -6.83
CA ASP A 71 1.29 3.12 -7.33
C ASP A 71 0.15 4.02 -6.85
N TYR A 72 -0.49 4.68 -7.81
CA TYR A 72 -1.58 5.61 -7.56
C TYR A 72 -2.94 5.02 -7.91
N SER A 73 -3.02 3.76 -8.39
CA SER A 73 -4.32 3.04 -8.51
C SER A 73 -4.85 2.67 -7.12
N GLY A 74 -3.95 2.40 -6.18
CA GLY A 74 -4.27 2.02 -4.81
C GLY A 74 -4.36 0.51 -4.58
N GLU A 75 -4.04 -0.30 -5.59
CA GLU A 75 -3.94 -1.76 -5.50
C GLU A 75 -2.71 -2.21 -4.69
N ARG A 76 -1.77 -1.30 -4.44
CA ARG A 76 -0.46 -1.56 -3.80
C ARG A 76 0.37 -2.55 -4.63
N ASP A 77 0.37 -2.34 -5.94
CA ASP A 77 1.15 -3.15 -6.87
C ASP A 77 2.56 -2.58 -7.07
N PHE A 78 3.57 -3.43 -6.93
CA PHE A 78 4.96 -3.08 -7.20
C PHE A 78 5.24 -2.94 -8.71
N ASN A 79 4.47 -3.58 -9.57
CA ASN A 79 4.67 -3.57 -11.03
C ASN A 79 3.91 -2.44 -11.74
N SER A 80 3.71 -1.31 -11.07
CA SER A 80 3.10 -0.12 -11.68
C SER A 80 3.93 0.39 -12.87
N LEU A 81 3.27 1.01 -13.85
CA LEU A 81 3.93 1.56 -15.05
C LEU A 81 5.05 2.55 -14.68
N LEU A 82 4.85 3.35 -13.64
CA LEU A 82 5.84 4.31 -13.13
C LEU A 82 7.08 3.58 -12.59
N ASN A 83 6.90 2.52 -11.79
CA ASN A 83 8.00 1.70 -11.29
C ASN A 83 8.79 1.06 -12.43
N ILE A 84 8.10 0.50 -13.42
CA ILE A 84 8.75 -0.15 -14.58
C ILE A 84 9.62 0.86 -15.34
N ILE A 85 9.10 2.06 -15.61
CA ILE A 85 9.85 3.12 -16.30
C ILE A 85 11.05 3.57 -15.46
N ALA A 86 10.85 3.85 -14.17
CA ALA A 86 11.91 4.27 -13.26
C ALA A 86 13.03 3.23 -13.16
N ALA A 87 12.67 1.95 -13.00
CA ALA A 87 13.61 0.84 -12.96
C ALA A 87 14.39 0.68 -14.28
N THR A 88 13.71 0.81 -15.42
CA THR A 88 14.34 0.75 -16.75
C THR A 88 15.35 1.88 -16.94
N ILE A 89 14.99 3.11 -16.56
CA ILE A 89 15.88 4.28 -16.63
C ILE A 89 17.08 4.12 -15.69
N ALA A 90 16.86 3.68 -14.45
CA ALA A 90 17.93 3.44 -13.49
C ALA A 90 18.91 2.36 -13.98
N LEU A 91 18.38 1.28 -14.56
CA LEU A 91 19.20 0.23 -15.17
C LEU A 91 20.02 0.77 -16.34
N TRP A 92 19.40 1.55 -17.23
CA TRP A 92 20.09 2.18 -18.35
C TRP A 92 21.25 3.10 -17.90
N PHE A 93 21.01 3.95 -16.89
CA PHE A 93 22.06 4.82 -16.33
C PHE A 93 23.16 4.04 -15.65
N SER A 94 22.83 2.97 -14.91
CA SER A 94 23.81 2.10 -14.26
C SER A 94 24.73 1.42 -15.28
N LEU A 95 24.16 0.84 -16.35
CA LEU A 95 24.92 0.22 -17.44
C LEU A 95 25.79 1.26 -18.16
N SER A 96 25.24 2.43 -18.44
CA SER A 96 26.00 3.54 -19.07
C SER A 96 27.19 3.96 -18.18
N GLY A 97 26.97 4.08 -16.88
CA GLY A 97 28.01 4.39 -15.89
C GLY A 97 29.10 3.31 -15.83
N LEU A 98 28.73 2.03 -15.84
CA LEU A 98 29.67 0.91 -15.87
C LEU A 98 30.53 0.91 -17.14
N ILE A 99 29.93 1.17 -18.30
CA ILE A 99 30.66 1.27 -19.58
C ILE A 99 31.66 2.44 -19.52
N LEU A 100 31.24 3.60 -19.05
CA LEU A 100 32.10 4.78 -18.94
C LEU A 100 33.24 4.55 -17.94
N LEU A 101 32.96 3.92 -16.80
CA LEU A 101 33.96 3.55 -15.80
C LEU A 101 35.01 2.62 -16.40
N GLY A 102 34.58 1.56 -17.09
CA GLY A 102 35.49 0.63 -17.77
C GLY A 102 36.39 1.33 -18.80
N ARG A 103 35.82 2.24 -19.61
CA ARG A 103 36.59 3.04 -20.59
C ARG A 103 37.59 3.96 -19.89
N SER A 104 37.19 4.62 -18.81
CA SER A 104 38.06 5.52 -18.05
C SER A 104 39.23 4.79 -17.40
N LEU A 105 39.00 3.60 -16.85
CA LEU A 105 40.06 2.81 -16.22
C LEU A 105 41.11 2.34 -17.25
N LYS A 106 40.66 1.89 -18.43
CA LYS A 106 41.57 1.50 -19.53
C LYS A 106 42.40 2.70 -20.02
N HIS A 107 41.80 3.88 -20.14
CA HIS A 107 42.50 5.08 -20.61
C HIS A 107 43.55 5.59 -19.61
N ARG A 108 43.37 5.32 -18.30
CA ARG A 108 44.33 5.67 -17.25
C ARG A 108 45.54 4.72 -17.17
N GLN A 109 45.44 3.51 -17.69
CA GLN A 109 46.53 2.52 -17.66
C GLN A 109 47.49 2.66 -18.86
N LEU A 110 47.15 3.50 -19.83
CA LEU A 110 47.91 3.72 -21.08
C LEU A 110 48.74 5.02 -21.06
N PHE A 111 48.77 5.73 -19.93
CA PHE A 111 49.65 6.86 -19.61
C PHE A 111 50.41 6.57 -18.33
#